data_AF-A0A6B3C9P4-F1
#
_entry.id   AF-A0A6B3C9P4-F1
#
_cell.length_a   1.000
_cell.length_b   1.000
_cell.length_c   1.000
_cell.angle_alpha   90.00
_cell.angle_beta   90.00
_cell.angle_gamma   90.00
#
_symmetry.space_group_name_H-M   'P 1'
#
loop_
_entity.id
_entity.type
_entity.pdbx_description
1 polymer ?
#
loop_
_entity_poly.entity_id
_entity_poly.type
_entity_poly.pdbx_seq_one_letter_code
_entity_poly.pdbx_strand_id
1 'polypeptide(L)'
;VAAYQQAAGLPADGVAGPRTVARLNRGTGPEAEAILVALERMRWMRGHDLAARHVWVNLPEFNARIYENGQEIFETRVVVGKANREFETPEFTELMKYMVVNPRWNVPRSITVKEYLPRLQANRHAVGHLDVVDG
;
A
#
# COMPACT_ATOMS: atom_id res chain seq x y z
N VAL A 1 15.15 11.53 20.56
CA VAL A 1 15.15 11.80 19.11
C VAL A 1 14.63 10.61 18.32
N ALA A 2 15.22 9.41 18.44
CA ALA A 2 14.77 8.20 17.74
C ALA A 2 13.27 7.90 17.91
N ALA A 3 12.73 7.99 19.15
CA ALA A 3 11.30 7.77 19.41
C ALA A 3 10.40 8.76 18.64
N TYR A 4 10.80 10.03 18.54
CA TYR A 4 10.07 11.01 17.73
C TYR A 4 10.18 10.70 16.23
N GLN A 5 11.36 10.34 15.75
CA GLN A 5 11.55 9.98 14.34
C GLN A 5 10.65 8.79 13.96
N GLN A 6 10.60 7.76 14.80
CA GLN A 6 9.71 6.63 14.61
C GLN A 6 8.24 7.04 14.60
N ALA A 7 7.80 7.84 15.59
CA ALA A 7 6.43 8.35 15.65
C ALA A 7 6.06 9.25 14.46
N ALA A 8 7.02 9.98 13.90
CA ALA A 8 6.85 10.89 12.77
C ALA A 8 7.03 10.21 11.40
N GLY A 9 7.26 8.89 11.36
CA GLY A 9 7.52 8.14 10.11
C GLY A 9 8.84 8.49 9.42
N LEU A 10 9.82 9.03 10.17
CA LEU A 10 11.17 9.31 9.69
C LEU A 10 12.10 8.11 9.97
N PRO A 11 13.17 7.91 9.17
CA PRO A 11 14.23 6.98 9.54
C PRO A 11 14.77 7.30 10.93
N ALA A 12 14.66 6.33 11.85
CA ALA A 12 15.01 6.51 13.26
C ALA A 12 16.50 6.27 13.52
N ASP A 13 17.34 7.17 12.99
CA ASP A 13 18.80 7.13 13.20
C ASP A 13 19.26 7.77 14.53
N GLY A 14 18.33 8.39 15.27
CA GLY A 14 18.60 9.07 16.53
C GLY A 14 19.25 10.45 16.37
N VAL A 15 19.53 10.89 15.15
CA VAL A 15 20.21 12.15 14.84
C VAL A 15 19.20 13.20 14.40
N ALA A 16 19.27 14.39 15.02
CA ALA A 16 18.45 15.53 14.64
C ALA A 16 18.99 16.20 13.35
N GLY A 17 18.99 15.46 12.23
CA GLY A 17 19.40 15.97 10.93
C GLY A 17 18.40 16.97 10.32
N PRO A 18 18.70 17.53 9.14
CA PRO A 18 17.87 18.57 8.51
C PRO A 18 16.40 18.17 8.33
N ARG A 19 16.12 16.89 8.05
CA ARG A 19 14.75 16.36 7.93
C ARG A 19 14.00 16.38 9.26
N THR A 20 14.64 15.95 10.34
CA THR A 20 14.06 15.93 11.69
C THR A 20 13.78 17.34 12.18
N VAL A 21 14.75 18.26 12.01
CA VAL A 21 14.62 19.67 12.41
C VAL A 21 13.55 20.39 11.58
N ALA A 22 13.53 20.20 10.26
CA ALA A 22 12.50 20.78 9.41
C ALA A 22 11.10 20.27 9.77
N ARG A 23 10.96 19.00 10.17
CA ARG A 23 9.67 18.44 10.61
C ARG A 23 9.21 19.07 11.94
N LEU A 24 10.11 19.22 12.91
CA LEU A 24 9.82 19.88 14.20
C LEU A 24 9.39 21.34 14.01
N ASN A 25 10.01 22.07 13.08
CA ASN A 25 9.75 23.49 12.86
C ASN A 25 8.53 23.80 11.99
N ARG A 26 7.83 22.78 11.44
CA ARG A 26 6.69 22.99 10.51
C ARG A 26 5.40 23.48 11.17
N GLY A 27 5.30 23.51 12.49
CA GLY A 27 4.06 23.88 13.20
C GLY A 27 2.89 22.92 12.94
N THR A 28 1.73 23.19 13.53
CA THR A 28 0.56 22.28 13.53
C THR A 28 -0.31 22.32 12.27
N GLY A 29 -0.07 23.24 11.34
CA GLY A 29 -0.99 23.55 10.23
C GLY A 29 -1.30 22.36 9.30
N PRO A 30 -0.30 21.76 8.63
CA PRO A 30 -0.53 20.66 7.69
C PRO A 30 -0.95 19.34 8.36
N GLU A 31 -0.59 19.16 9.63
CA GLU A 31 -0.88 17.94 10.38
C GLU A 31 -2.35 17.90 10.83
N ALA A 32 -2.93 19.04 11.17
CA ALA A 32 -4.34 19.14 11.52
C ALA A 32 -5.26 18.71 10.37
N GLU A 33 -4.96 19.12 9.13
CA GLU A 33 -5.74 18.72 7.96
C GLU A 33 -5.64 17.21 7.70
N ALA A 34 -4.44 16.64 7.80
CA ALA A 34 -4.24 15.19 7.67
C ALA A 34 -5.01 14.39 8.74
N ILE A 35 -5.02 14.88 9.98
CA ILE A 35 -5.80 14.29 11.08
C ILE A 35 -7.29 14.38 10.77
N LEU A 36 -7.80 15.53 10.31
CA LEU A 36 -9.20 15.69 9.93
C LEU A 36 -9.61 14.70 8.82
N VAL A 37 -8.78 14.54 7.79
CA VAL A 37 -9.02 13.55 6.72
C VAL A 37 -9.02 12.13 7.28
N ALA A 38 -8.10 11.79 8.17
CA ALA A 38 -8.06 10.47 8.83
C ALA A 38 -9.31 10.22 9.70
N LEU A 39 -9.79 11.23 10.42
CA LEU A 39 -11.02 11.15 11.22
C LEU A 39 -12.26 10.97 10.34
N GLU A 40 -12.33 11.66 9.20
CA GLU A 40 -13.42 11.48 8.22
C GLU A 40 -13.41 10.08 7.63
N ARG A 41 -12.23 9.53 7.30
CA ARG A 41 -12.07 8.13 6.88
C ARG A 41 -12.58 7.17 7.96
N MET A 42 -12.19 7.36 9.21
CA MET A 42 -12.69 6.57 10.34
C MET A 42 -14.20 6.69 10.52
N ARG A 43 -14.78 7.86 10.26
CA ARG A 43 -16.23 8.06 10.30
C ARG A 43 -16.95 7.19 9.28
N TRP A 44 -16.41 7.07 8.07
CA TRP A 44 -17.03 6.29 7.00
C TRP A 44 -16.94 4.78 7.24
N MET A 45 -16.01 4.35 8.10
CA MET A 45 -15.87 2.95 8.50
C MET A 45 -16.78 2.50 9.65
N ARG A 46 -17.58 3.40 10.24
CA ARG A 46 -18.43 3.08 11.40
C ARG A 46 -19.43 1.94 11.18
N GLY A 47 -19.70 1.55 9.93
CA GLY A 47 -20.54 0.41 9.59
C GLY A 47 -19.82 -0.95 9.64
N HIS A 48 -18.49 -0.97 9.84
CA HIS A 48 -17.70 -2.20 9.86
C HIS A 48 -17.37 -2.63 11.29
N ASP A 49 -17.53 -3.91 11.57
CA ASP A 49 -17.08 -4.51 12.83
C ASP A 49 -15.56 -4.71 12.80
N LEU A 50 -14.83 -3.76 13.41
CA LEU A 50 -13.37 -3.82 13.53
C LEU A 50 -12.90 -4.82 14.61
N ALA A 51 -13.81 -5.38 15.42
CA ALA A 51 -13.47 -6.47 16.34
C ALA A 51 -13.50 -7.83 15.63
N ALA A 52 -14.31 -7.95 14.57
CA ALA A 52 -14.31 -9.13 13.71
C ALA A 52 -12.96 -9.32 13.00
N ARG A 53 -12.72 -10.56 12.55
CA ARG A 53 -11.49 -10.89 11.83
C ARG A 53 -11.44 -10.14 10.50
N HIS A 54 -10.37 -9.38 10.26
CA HIS A 54 -10.20 -8.62 9.04
C HIS A 54 -8.72 -8.41 8.69
N VAL A 55 -8.47 -8.11 7.41
CA VAL A 55 -7.16 -7.66 6.92
C VAL A 55 -7.20 -6.15 6.78
N TRP A 56 -6.29 -5.48 7.46
CA TRP A 56 -6.16 -4.04 7.47
C TRP A 56 -4.90 -3.62 6.73
N VAL A 57 -5.04 -2.88 5.63
CA VAL A 57 -3.90 -2.39 4.84
C VAL A 57 -3.81 -0.88 4.96
N ASN A 58 -2.72 -0.39 5.56
CA ASN A 58 -2.47 1.03 5.72
C ASN A 58 -1.45 1.49 4.66
N LEU A 59 -1.97 2.09 3.57
CA LEU A 59 -1.18 2.49 2.40
C LEU A 59 -0.02 3.44 2.75
N PRO A 60 -0.23 4.57 3.47
CA PRO A 60 0.86 5.46 3.88
C PRO A 60 1.91 4.81 4.79
N GLU A 61 1.51 3.78 5.53
CA GLU A 61 2.39 3.05 6.45
C GLU A 61 3.14 1.90 5.76
N PHE A 62 2.73 1.48 4.56
CA PHE A 62 3.27 0.32 3.84
C PHE A 62 3.20 -0.98 4.64
N ASN A 63 2.17 -1.15 5.48
CA ASN A 63 1.95 -2.35 6.29
C ASN A 63 0.55 -2.93 6.09
N ALA A 64 0.46 -4.25 6.16
CA ALA A 64 -0.79 -4.99 6.29
C ALA A 64 -0.80 -5.77 7.60
N ARG A 65 -1.94 -5.74 8.30
CA ARG A 65 -2.16 -6.42 9.57
C ARG A 65 -3.38 -7.32 9.46
N ILE A 66 -3.38 -8.42 10.19
CA ILE A 66 -4.57 -9.24 10.40
C ILE A 66 -4.98 -9.06 11.84
N TYR A 67 -6.23 -8.65 12.04
CA TYR A 67 -6.84 -8.55 13.36
C TYR A 67 -7.81 -9.72 13.56
N GLU A 68 -7.90 -10.24 14.78
CA GLU A 68 -8.89 -11.22 15.23
C GLU A 68 -9.27 -10.89 16.67
N ASN A 69 -10.57 -10.76 16.95
CA ASN A 69 -11.09 -10.35 18.26
C ASN A 69 -10.49 -9.02 18.78
N GLY A 70 -10.26 -8.07 17.89
CA GLY A 70 -9.64 -6.77 18.19
C GLY A 70 -8.14 -6.83 18.50
N GLN A 71 -7.48 -7.98 18.37
CA GLN A 71 -6.05 -8.14 18.56
C GLN A 71 -5.33 -8.35 17.24
N GLU A 72 -4.15 -7.74 17.08
CA GLU A 72 -3.28 -8.01 15.95
C GLU A 72 -2.65 -9.40 16.09
N ILE A 73 -2.86 -10.26 15.10
CA ILE A 73 -2.32 -11.63 15.07
C ILE A 73 -1.21 -11.83 14.03
N PHE A 74 -1.07 -10.89 13.10
CA PHE A 74 -0.05 -10.94 12.05
C PHE A 74 0.20 -9.54 11.49
N GLU A 75 1.46 -9.24 11.19
CA GLU A 75 1.88 -8.00 10.53
C GLU A 75 2.91 -8.33 9.43
N THR A 76 2.80 -7.64 8.29
CA THR A 76 3.78 -7.70 7.22
C THR A 76 3.88 -6.38 6.47
N ARG A 77 5.05 -6.13 5.87
CA ARG A 77 5.25 -5.00 4.96
C ARG A 77 4.61 -5.30 3.61
N VAL A 78 4.03 -4.28 3.00
CA VAL A 78 3.43 -4.36 1.67
C VAL A 78 4.07 -3.37 0.70
N VAL A 79 4.04 -3.73 -0.57
CA VAL A 79 4.37 -2.83 -1.68
C VAL A 79 3.05 -2.35 -2.27
N VAL A 80 2.87 -1.04 -2.32
CA VAL A 80 1.68 -0.41 -2.90
C VAL A 80 2.00 0.25 -4.23
N GLY A 81 0.93 0.65 -4.92
CA GLY A 81 0.96 1.41 -6.15
C GLY A 81 1.78 2.70 -6.06
N LYS A 82 2.26 3.20 -7.21
CA LYS A 82 2.93 4.51 -7.25
C LYS A 82 1.91 5.60 -6.93
N ALA A 83 2.34 6.69 -6.29
CA ALA A 83 1.51 7.84 -5.95
C ALA A 83 1.15 8.69 -7.20
N ASN A 84 0.46 8.09 -8.15
CA ASN A 84 -0.13 8.74 -9.30
C ASN A 84 -1.43 8.03 -9.69
N ARG A 85 -2.30 8.74 -10.40
CA ARG A 85 -3.65 8.27 -10.73
C ARG A 85 -3.70 6.97 -11.56
N GLU A 86 -2.61 6.62 -12.24
CA GLU A 86 -2.57 5.42 -13.08
C GLU A 86 -2.24 4.15 -12.29
N PHE A 87 -1.40 4.27 -11.26
CA PHE A 87 -0.85 3.12 -10.54
C PHE A 87 -1.18 3.13 -9.05
N GLU A 88 -1.90 4.13 -8.52
CA GLU A 88 -2.25 4.19 -7.10
C GLU A 88 -3.10 2.99 -6.68
N THR A 89 -2.82 2.45 -5.50
CA THR A 89 -3.66 1.42 -4.90
C THR A 89 -4.97 2.07 -4.47
N PRO A 90 -6.14 1.63 -4.97
CA PRO A 90 -7.42 2.20 -4.58
C PRO A 90 -7.76 1.83 -3.14
N GLU A 91 -8.46 2.72 -2.44
CA GLU A 91 -8.99 2.47 -1.11
C GLU A 91 -10.38 1.87 -1.22
N PHE A 92 -10.59 0.70 -0.59
CA PHE A 92 -11.88 0.01 -0.61
C PHE A 92 -12.04 -0.93 0.58
N THR A 93 -13.24 -1.48 0.73
CA THR A 93 -13.54 -2.53 1.71
C THR A 93 -14.41 -3.60 1.04
N GLU A 94 -13.96 -4.85 1.10
CA GLU A 94 -14.69 -6.00 0.55
C GLU A 94 -14.34 -7.27 1.34
N LEU A 95 -15.20 -8.28 1.24
CA LEU A 95 -14.98 -9.61 1.83
C LEU A 95 -14.04 -10.45 0.95
N MET A 96 -13.00 -11.01 1.55
CA MET A 96 -12.13 -12.00 0.89
C MET A 96 -12.90 -13.30 0.65
N LYS A 97 -13.15 -13.64 -0.61
CA LYS A 97 -14.00 -14.80 -1.00
C LYS A 97 -13.23 -16.12 -0.98
N TYR A 98 -11.96 -16.10 -1.40
CA TYR A 98 -11.12 -17.29 -1.47
C TYR A 98 -9.63 -16.90 -1.52
N MET A 99 -8.78 -17.87 -1.21
CA MET A 99 -7.33 -17.78 -1.37
C MET A 99 -6.90 -18.83 -2.39
N VAL A 100 -6.11 -18.43 -3.39
CA VAL A 100 -5.55 -19.34 -4.39
C VAL A 100 -4.09 -19.60 -4.03
N VAL A 101 -3.75 -20.86 -3.78
CA VAL A 101 -2.36 -21.28 -3.59
C VAL A 101 -1.71 -21.50 -4.95
N ASN A 102 -0.52 -20.96 -5.16
CA ASN A 102 0.23 -21.01 -6.43
C ASN A 102 -0.61 -20.51 -7.64
N PRO A 103 -1.10 -19.26 -7.62
CA PRO A 103 -1.89 -18.74 -8.71
C PRO A 103 -1.04 -18.55 -9.98
N ARG A 104 -1.69 -18.69 -11.15
CA ARG A 104 -1.14 -18.13 -12.39
C ARG A 104 -1.36 -16.62 -12.40
N TRP A 105 -0.37 -15.86 -12.85
CA TRP A 105 -0.50 -14.42 -13.04
C TRP A 105 -0.87 -14.12 -14.49
N ASN A 106 -2.14 -13.76 -14.73
CA ASN A 106 -2.58 -13.25 -16.02
C ASN A 106 -2.18 -11.77 -16.10
N VAL A 107 -1.20 -11.48 -16.96
CA VAL A 107 -0.65 -10.13 -17.10
C VAL A 107 -1.76 -9.17 -17.58
N PRO A 108 -2.04 -8.08 -16.85
CA PRO A 108 -3.00 -7.07 -17.29
C PRO A 108 -2.68 -6.53 -18.68
N ARG A 109 -3.72 -6.20 -19.45
CA ARG A 109 -3.57 -5.67 -20.81
C ARG A 109 -2.67 -4.42 -20.87
N SER A 110 -2.78 -3.54 -19.88
CA SER A 110 -1.96 -2.32 -19.80
C SER A 110 -0.46 -2.64 -19.77
N ILE A 111 -0.03 -3.61 -18.95
CA ILE A 111 1.37 -4.06 -18.87
C ILE A 111 1.77 -4.81 -20.14
N THR A 112 0.89 -5.69 -20.64
CA THR A 112 1.12 -6.44 -21.88
C THR A 112 1.44 -5.51 -23.05
N VAL A 113 0.63 -4.47 -23.25
CA VAL A 113 0.79 -3.53 -24.37
C VAL A 113 1.94 -2.55 -24.15
N LYS A 114 2.13 -2.03 -22.93
CA LYS A 114 3.13 -0.98 -22.67
C LYS A 114 4.54 -1.51 -22.47
N GLU A 115 4.69 -2.70 -21.88
CA GLU A 115 6.00 -3.24 -21.47
C GLU A 115 6.44 -4.43 -22.31
N TYR A 116 5.55 -5.40 -22.54
CA TYR A 116 5.93 -6.66 -23.19
C TYR A 116 5.84 -6.63 -24.71
N LEU A 117 4.78 -6.03 -25.27
CA LEU A 117 4.56 -5.98 -26.72
C LEU A 117 5.72 -5.32 -27.48
N PRO A 118 6.29 -4.17 -27.05
CA PRO A 118 7.44 -3.58 -27.76
C PRO A 118 8.66 -4.51 -27.77
N ARG A 119 8.88 -5.25 -26.67
CA ARG A 119 9.98 -6.23 -26.57
C ARG A 119 9.76 -7.42 -27.49
N LEU A 120 8.53 -7.92 -27.58
CA LEU A 120 8.13 -9.02 -28.46
C LEU A 120 8.22 -8.64 -29.94
N GLN A 121 7.85 -7.41 -30.31
CA GLN A 121 8.00 -6.88 -31.66
C GLN A 121 9.47 -6.79 -32.08
N ALA A 122 10.37 -6.41 -31.15
CA ALA A 122 11.81 -6.38 -31.41
C ALA A 122 12.43 -7.79 -31.44
N ASN A 123 11.98 -8.68 -30.56
CA ASN A 123 12.44 -10.06 -30.48
C ASN A 123 11.32 -10.98 -29.96
N ARG A 124 10.86 -11.90 -30.81
CA ARG A 124 9.82 -12.87 -30.48
C ARG A 124 10.14 -13.79 -29.28
N HIS A 125 11.40 -13.91 -28.89
CA HIS A 125 11.87 -14.73 -27.76
C HIS A 125 12.15 -13.91 -26.49
N ALA A 126 11.82 -12.61 -26.45
CA ALA A 126 12.17 -11.72 -25.34
C ALA A 126 11.54 -12.11 -23.98
N VAL A 127 10.45 -12.87 -23.98
CA VAL A 127 9.69 -13.25 -22.78
C VAL A 127 9.28 -14.72 -22.80
N GLY A 128 10.27 -15.62 -22.87
CA GLY A 128 10.02 -17.07 -22.93
C GLY A 128 9.37 -17.71 -21.70
N HIS A 129 9.14 -16.95 -20.62
CA HIS A 129 8.41 -17.40 -19.44
C HIS A 129 6.90 -17.10 -19.49
N LEU A 130 6.43 -16.42 -20.55
CA LEU A 130 5.03 -16.10 -20.75
C LEU A 130 4.42 -17.05 -21.79
N ASP A 131 3.28 -17.64 -21.43
CA ASP A 131 2.42 -18.33 -22.38
C ASP A 131 1.55 -17.29 -23.10
N VAL A 132 1.72 -17.15 -24.41
CA VAL A 132 0.88 -16.26 -25.23
C VAL A 132 -0.31 -17.06 -25.74
N VAL A 133 -1.50 -16.69 -25.28
CA VAL A 133 -2.77 -17.32 -25.67
C VAL A 133 -3.61 -16.33 -26.48
N ASP A 134 -4.33 -16.83 -27.48
CA ASP A 134 -5.39 -16.07 -28.14
C ASP A 134 -6.64 -16.14 -27.23
N GLY A 135 -7.19 -14.98 -26.91
CA GLY A 135 -8.27 -14.82 -25.92
C GLY A 135 -9.66 -14.98 -26.50
#